data_AF-A0A7S0VAU4-F1
#
_entry.id   AF-A0A7S0VAU4-F1
#
_cell.length_a   1.000
_cell.length_b   1.000
_cell.length_c   1.000
_cell.angle_alpha   90.00
_cell.angle_beta   90.00
_cell.angle_gamma   90.00
#
_symmetry.space_group_name_H-M   'P 1'
#
loop_
_entity.id
_entity.type
_entity.pdbx_description
1 polymer ?
#
loop_
_entity_poly.entity_id
_entity_poly.type
_entity_poly.pdbx_seq_one_letter_code
_entity_poly.pdbx_strand_id
1 'polypeptide(L)'
;MISARWDTVLGTILMIALPCSSGYAPYPLRKIPAVYPQPERLVAIGDLHGDLDSTRKALRLAGVLHESKDDWVGGKTVAVQVGDQLDRGDDELAVLELLEKLRVQAQAQGGALHVMVGNHETMNA
;
A
#
# COMPACT_ATOMS: atom_id res chain seq x y z
N MET A 1 -18.54 64.04 -3.75
CA MET A 1 -19.29 63.03 -4.54
C MET A 1 -18.38 62.59 -5.67
N ILE A 2 -18.26 61.28 -5.86
CA ILE A 2 -17.02 60.55 -6.18
C ILE A 2 -16.37 60.91 -7.54
N SER A 3 -15.05 61.07 -7.49
CA SER A 3 -14.11 61.43 -8.57
C SER A 3 -13.85 60.26 -9.50
N ALA A 4 -13.86 60.54 -10.81
CA ALA A 4 -13.36 59.65 -11.85
C ALA A 4 -11.83 59.75 -11.94
N ARG A 5 -11.16 58.60 -11.93
CA ARG A 5 -9.75 58.45 -12.27
C ARG A 5 -9.58 57.06 -12.88
N TRP A 6 -9.51 56.99 -14.21
CA TRP A 6 -9.19 55.76 -14.95
C TRP A 6 -7.78 55.92 -15.50
N ASP A 7 -6.81 55.74 -14.61
CA ASP A 7 -5.41 55.70 -14.98
C ASP A 7 -5.12 54.34 -15.62
N THR A 8 -4.94 54.38 -16.94
CA THR A 8 -4.09 53.53 -17.79
C THR A 8 -3.55 52.24 -17.17
N VAL A 9 -4.09 51.10 -17.58
CA VAL A 9 -3.31 49.87 -17.69
C VAL A 9 -3.57 49.28 -19.06
N LEU A 10 -2.61 49.50 -19.97
CA LEU A 10 -2.41 48.69 -21.17
C LEU A 10 -2.10 47.27 -20.67
N GLY A 11 -3.14 46.49 -20.40
CA GLY A 11 -3.03 45.08 -20.11
C GLY A 11 -2.69 44.37 -21.40
N THR A 12 -1.39 44.12 -21.62
CA THR A 12 -0.93 43.16 -22.61
C THR A 12 -1.62 41.83 -22.29
N ILE A 13 -2.61 41.46 -23.10
CA ILE A 13 -3.11 40.09 -23.15
C ILE A 13 -1.95 39.28 -23.72
N LEU A 14 -1.10 38.76 -22.84
CA LEU A 14 -0.16 37.71 -23.18
C LEU A 14 -1.01 36.47 -23.43
N MET A 15 -1.39 36.25 -24.68
CA MET A 15 -1.76 34.93 -25.16
C MET A 15 -0.53 34.04 -24.97
N ILE A 16 -0.42 33.43 -23.78
CA ILE A 16 0.50 32.31 -23.59
C ILE A 16 -0.03 31.23 -24.53
N ALA A 17 0.57 31.10 -25.70
CA ALA A 17 0.53 29.87 -26.44
C ALA A 17 1.12 28.82 -25.51
N LEU A 18 0.26 28.09 -24.78
CA LEU A 18 0.68 26.88 -24.09
C LEU A 18 1.31 26.02 -25.20
N PRO A 19 2.62 25.71 -25.14
CA PRO A 19 3.14 24.72 -26.03
C PRO A 19 2.31 23.47 -25.79
N CYS A 20 1.73 22.94 -26.87
CA CYS A 20 1.19 21.59 -26.88
C CYS A 20 2.38 20.64 -26.69
N SER A 21 2.86 20.54 -25.45
CA SER A 21 3.81 19.51 -25.06
C SER A 21 3.00 18.24 -24.97
N SER A 22 2.94 17.50 -26.07
CA SER A 22 2.49 16.09 -26.12
C SER A 22 3.37 15.13 -25.28
N GLY A 23 4.17 15.66 -24.36
CA GLY A 23 5.07 14.90 -23.51
C GLY A 23 4.40 14.60 -22.18
N TYR A 24 3.62 13.52 -22.10
CA TYR A 24 3.61 12.77 -20.85
C TYR A 24 5.03 12.28 -20.63
N ALA A 25 5.81 12.97 -19.79
CA ALA A 25 7.02 12.38 -19.26
C ALA A 25 6.57 11.12 -18.51
N PRO A 26 7.06 9.91 -18.86
CA PRO A 26 6.63 8.71 -18.18
C PRO A 26 6.97 8.88 -16.70
N TYR A 27 5.96 8.74 -15.83
CA TYR A 27 6.22 8.64 -14.41
C TYR A 27 7.28 7.56 -14.22
N PRO A 28 8.43 7.86 -13.59
CA PRO A 28 9.48 6.87 -13.44
C PRO A 28 8.86 5.69 -12.68
N LEU A 29 8.76 4.55 -13.37
CA LEU A 29 8.19 3.36 -12.78
C LEU A 29 9.09 2.98 -11.60
N ARG A 30 8.52 3.05 -10.39
CA ARG A 30 9.19 2.58 -9.20
C ARG A 30 9.40 1.07 -9.37
N LYS A 31 10.64 0.66 -9.60
CA LYS A 31 10.99 -0.77 -9.63
C LYS A 31 10.79 -1.35 -8.24
N ILE A 32 9.80 -2.23 -8.10
CA ILE A 32 9.62 -3.05 -6.91
C ILE A 32 10.58 -4.25 -7.07
N PRO A 33 11.50 -4.48 -6.12
CA PRO A 33 12.41 -5.62 -6.22
C PRO A 33 11.63 -6.93 -6.08
N ALA A 34 11.92 -7.88 -6.97
CA ALA A 34 11.37 -9.24 -6.92
C ALA A 34 12.34 -10.24 -6.25
N VAL A 35 13.55 -9.77 -5.91
CA VAL A 35 14.61 -10.58 -5.29
C VAL A 35 15.09 -9.86 -4.05
N TYR A 36 15.08 -10.57 -2.93
CA TYR A 36 15.53 -10.09 -1.63
C TYR A 36 16.67 -10.98 -1.11
N PRO A 37 17.56 -10.47 -0.23
CA PRO A 37 18.50 -11.31 0.48
C PRO A 37 17.79 -12.41 1.29
N GLN A 38 18.44 -13.55 1.45
CA GLN A 38 17.90 -14.65 2.26
C GLN A 38 17.72 -14.20 3.72
N PRO A 39 16.51 -14.26 4.29
CA PRO A 39 16.31 -13.98 5.70
C PRO A 39 16.71 -15.18 6.57
N GLU A 40 16.96 -14.91 7.86
CA GLU A 40 17.19 -15.96 8.86
C GLU A 40 15.96 -16.86 9.03
N ARG A 41 14.76 -16.26 8.96
CA ARG A 41 13.48 -16.96 9.02
C ARG A 41 12.52 -16.37 8.01
N LEU A 42 11.99 -17.23 7.14
CA LEU A 42 10.93 -16.91 6.19
C LEU A 42 9.65 -17.67 6.53
N VAL A 43 8.52 -17.00 6.50
CA VAL A 43 7.19 -17.62 6.64
C VAL A 43 6.33 -17.22 5.45
N ALA A 44 5.76 -18.20 4.75
CA ALA A 44 4.75 -17.96 3.72
C ALA A 44 3.35 -18.20 4.32
N ILE A 45 2.43 -17.28 4.05
CA ILE A 45 1.04 -17.31 4.49
C ILE A 45 0.19 -17.35 3.23
N GLY A 46 -0.69 -18.35 3.15
CA GLY A 46 -1.60 -18.55 2.02
C GLY A 46 -2.72 -17.51 1.95
N ASP A 47 -3.72 -17.86 1.16
CA ASP A 47 -4.92 -17.05 0.90
C ASP A 47 -5.70 -16.78 2.19
N LEU A 48 -6.35 -15.61 2.25
CA LEU A 48 -7.10 -15.16 3.43
C LEU A 48 -8.60 -15.04 3.16
N HIS A 49 -9.02 -14.76 1.92
CA HIS A 49 -10.43 -14.71 1.48
C HIS A 49 -11.31 -13.85 2.41
N GLY A 50 -10.82 -12.70 2.85
CA GLY A 50 -11.57 -11.77 3.70
C GLY A 50 -11.94 -12.27 5.11
N ASP A 51 -11.44 -13.44 5.55
CA ASP A 51 -11.73 -13.98 6.89
C ASP A 51 -10.69 -13.48 7.91
N LEU A 52 -11.09 -12.49 8.71
CA LEU A 52 -10.22 -11.87 9.70
C LEU A 52 -9.81 -12.82 10.84
N ASP A 53 -10.71 -13.69 11.28
CA ASP A 53 -10.44 -14.61 12.38
C ASP A 53 -9.48 -15.72 11.95
N SER A 54 -9.68 -16.27 10.76
CA SER A 54 -8.76 -17.24 10.17
C SER A 54 -7.41 -16.59 9.87
N THR A 55 -7.38 -15.34 9.41
CA THR A 55 -6.16 -14.55 9.24
C THR A 55 -5.37 -14.44 10.56
N ARG A 56 -6.03 -14.04 11.65
CA ARG A 56 -5.38 -13.96 12.98
C ARG A 56 -4.85 -15.31 13.45
N LYS A 57 -5.60 -16.40 13.26
CA LYS A 57 -5.17 -17.76 13.61
C LYS A 57 -3.92 -18.16 12.83
N ALA A 58 -3.90 -17.92 11.51
CA ALA A 58 -2.75 -18.22 10.66
C ALA A 58 -1.51 -17.43 11.09
N LEU A 59 -1.65 -16.13 11.37
CA LEU A 59 -0.56 -15.28 11.82
C LEU A 59 -0.02 -15.67 13.22
N ARG A 60 -0.89 -16.09 14.14
CA ARG A 60 -0.48 -16.62 15.46
C ARG A 60 0.23 -17.95 15.33
N LEU A 61 -0.29 -18.87 14.51
CA LEU A 61 0.35 -20.15 14.21
C LEU A 61 1.75 -19.95 13.58
N ALA A 62 1.88 -18.93 12.74
CA ALA A 62 3.15 -18.49 12.17
C ALA A 62 4.10 -17.82 13.19
N GLY A 63 3.63 -17.52 14.41
CA GLY A 63 4.40 -16.86 15.46
C GLY A 63 4.76 -15.41 15.13
N VAL A 64 3.96 -14.73 14.30
CA VAL A 64 4.21 -13.34 13.90
C VAL A 64 3.19 -12.34 14.47
N LEU A 65 2.07 -12.83 15.02
CA LEU A 65 1.04 -12.04 15.69
C LEU A 65 0.94 -12.39 17.17
N HIS A 66 0.76 -11.38 18.02
CA HIS A 66 0.57 -11.56 19.45
C HIS A 66 -0.70 -12.37 19.76
N GLU A 67 -0.69 -13.14 20.85
CA GLU A 67 -1.79 -14.05 21.23
C GLU A 67 -3.11 -13.34 21.48
N SER A 68 -3.07 -12.19 22.16
CA SER A 68 -4.27 -11.43 22.55
C SER A 68 -4.40 -10.04 21.90
N LYS A 69 -3.45 -9.65 21.03
CA LYS A 69 -3.40 -8.32 20.42
C LYS A 69 -3.04 -8.43 18.95
N ASP A 70 -3.50 -7.48 18.16
CA ASP A 70 -3.18 -7.42 16.73
C ASP A 70 -1.84 -6.70 16.51
N ASP A 71 -0.79 -7.12 17.24
CA ASP A 71 0.55 -6.52 17.19
C ASP A 71 1.60 -7.53 16.72
N TRP A 72 2.56 -7.05 15.94
CA TRP A 72 3.67 -7.84 15.42
C TRP A 72 4.62 -8.28 16.53
N VAL A 73 4.87 -9.59 16.59
CA VAL A 73 5.84 -10.22 17.51
C VAL A 73 6.88 -11.09 16.77
N GLY A 74 6.87 -11.06 15.43
CA GLY A 74 7.77 -11.86 14.60
C GLY A 74 9.23 -11.40 14.59
N GLY A 75 9.58 -10.30 15.28
CA GLY A 75 10.93 -9.74 15.30
C GLY A 75 11.48 -9.51 13.89
N LYS A 76 12.64 -10.10 13.58
CA LYS A 76 13.32 -10.05 12.28
C LYS A 76 12.77 -11.02 11.22
N THR A 77 11.68 -11.73 11.51
CA THR A 77 11.05 -12.65 10.54
C THR A 77 10.66 -11.89 9.28
N VAL A 78 10.87 -12.49 8.12
CA VAL A 78 10.26 -12.06 6.87
C VAL A 78 9.04 -12.93 6.60
N ALA A 79 7.86 -12.34 6.68
CA ALA A 79 6.60 -12.97 6.31
C ALA A 79 6.21 -12.56 4.88
N VAL A 80 5.63 -13.49 4.13
CA VAL A 80 5.10 -13.26 2.79
C VAL A 80 3.66 -13.75 2.77
N GLN A 81 2.70 -12.83 2.61
CA GLN A 81 1.32 -13.15 2.28
C GLN A 81 1.23 -13.23 0.75
N VAL A 82 0.78 -14.36 0.22
CA VAL A 82 1.03 -14.75 -1.18
C VAL A 82 -0.06 -14.35 -2.20
N GLY A 83 -1.09 -13.60 -1.81
CA GLY A 83 -2.22 -13.26 -2.68
C GLY A 83 -3.58 -13.63 -2.10
N ASP A 84 -4.67 -13.26 -2.77
CA ASP A 84 -6.05 -13.64 -2.43
C ASP A 84 -6.41 -13.25 -0.98
N GLN A 85 -6.12 -11.98 -0.65
CA GLN A 85 -6.58 -11.37 0.60
C GLN A 85 -8.09 -11.13 0.56
N LEU A 86 -8.61 -10.86 -0.64
CA LEU A 86 -9.98 -10.44 -0.89
C LEU A 86 -10.74 -11.59 -1.55
N ASP A 87 -11.83 -12.03 -0.92
CA ASP A 87 -12.94 -12.69 -1.62
C ASP A 87 -14.11 -12.96 -0.66
N ARG A 88 -15.24 -12.25 -0.85
CA ARG A 88 -16.58 -12.59 -0.32
C ARG A 88 -16.75 -12.60 1.21
N GLY A 89 -15.79 -12.07 1.95
CA GLY A 89 -15.88 -11.92 3.41
C GLY A 89 -16.47 -10.56 3.82
N ASP A 90 -17.15 -10.50 4.97
CA ASP A 90 -17.66 -9.23 5.52
C ASP A 90 -16.54 -8.35 6.12
N ASP A 91 -15.34 -8.92 6.34
CA ASP A 91 -14.22 -8.30 7.07
C ASP A 91 -13.00 -7.97 6.19
N GLU A 92 -13.15 -7.91 4.86
CA GLU A 92 -12.05 -7.66 3.91
C GLU A 92 -11.22 -6.41 4.25
N LEU A 93 -11.90 -5.29 4.56
CA LEU A 93 -11.23 -4.06 4.95
C LEU A 93 -10.39 -4.25 6.22
N ALA A 94 -10.92 -4.95 7.21
CA ALA A 94 -10.21 -5.22 8.46
C ALA A 94 -8.98 -6.11 8.25
N VAL A 95 -9.03 -7.07 7.30
CA VAL A 95 -7.87 -7.87 6.89
C VAL A 95 -6.79 -6.96 6.31
N LEU A 96 -7.15 -6.06 5.38
CA LEU A 96 -6.19 -5.12 4.78
C LEU A 96 -5.58 -4.18 5.82
N GLU A 97 -6.39 -3.63 6.72
CA GLU A 97 -5.93 -2.76 7.82
C GLU A 97 -4.96 -3.49 8.76
N LEU A 98 -5.27 -4.75 9.10
CA LEU A 98 -4.39 -5.60 9.91
C LEU A 98 -3.06 -5.83 9.20
N LEU A 99 -3.07 -6.24 7.94
CA LEU A 99 -1.84 -6.50 7.17
C LEU A 99 -0.98 -5.23 7.06
N GLU A 100 -1.59 -4.07 6.79
CA GLU A 100 -0.87 -2.80 6.70
C GLU A 100 -0.26 -2.39 8.05
N LYS A 101 -1.02 -2.53 9.14
CA LYS A 101 -0.50 -2.29 10.50
C LYS A 101 0.71 -3.17 10.79
N LEU A 102 0.60 -4.47 10.55
CA LEU A 102 1.68 -5.42 10.82
C LEU A 102 2.90 -5.19 9.92
N ARG A 103 2.70 -4.76 8.67
CA ARG A 103 3.79 -4.38 7.77
C ARG A 103 4.64 -3.26 8.34
N VAL A 104 4.01 -2.20 8.86
CA VAL A 104 4.72 -1.08 9.49
C VAL A 104 5.47 -1.55 10.75
N GLN A 105 4.84 -2.36 11.60
CA GLN A 105 5.46 -2.85 12.84
C GLN A 105 6.61 -3.83 12.57
N ALA A 106 6.48 -4.73 11.59
CA ALA A 106 7.53 -5.65 11.18
C ALA A 106 8.78 -4.89 10.74
N GLN A 107 8.60 -3.88 9.89
CA GLN A 107 9.69 -3.02 9.42
C GLN A 107 10.40 -2.31 10.59
N ALA A 108 9.64 -1.80 11.56
CA ALA A 108 10.20 -1.14 12.74
C ALA A 108 11.04 -2.07 13.62
N GLN A 109 10.79 -3.38 13.58
CA GLN A 109 11.54 -4.40 14.32
C GLN A 109 12.66 -5.07 13.49
N GLY A 110 12.91 -4.58 12.27
CA GLY A 110 13.91 -5.12 11.36
C GLY A 110 13.50 -6.42 10.64
N GLY A 111 12.22 -6.78 10.71
CA GLY A 111 11.60 -7.80 9.87
C GLY A 111 10.89 -7.20 8.67
N ALA A 112 10.05 -8.00 8.02
CA ALA A 112 9.21 -7.54 6.93
C ALA A 112 7.93 -8.37 6.81
N LEU A 113 6.86 -7.74 6.32
CA LEU A 113 5.68 -8.43 5.79
C LEU A 113 5.50 -7.98 4.35
N HIS A 114 5.70 -8.89 3.40
CA HIS A 114 5.44 -8.65 1.98
C HIS A 114 4.05 -9.17 1.65
N VAL A 115 3.18 -8.31 1.14
CA VAL A 115 1.85 -8.70 0.67
C VAL A 115 1.90 -8.70 -0.85
N MET A 116 1.61 -9.85 -1.45
CA MET A 116 1.61 -10.04 -2.89
C MET A 116 0.20 -9.87 -3.46
N VAL A 117 0.12 -9.57 -4.74
CA VAL A 117 -1.16 -9.48 -5.46
C VAL A 117 -1.47 -10.85 -6.03
N GLY A 118 -2.59 -11.43 -5.62
CA GLY A 118 -3.12 -12.69 -6.15
C GLY A 118 -4.00 -12.47 -7.37
N ASN A 119 -4.63 -13.55 -7.82
CA ASN A 119 -5.53 -13.49 -8.96
C ASN A 119 -6.85 -12.80 -8.60
N HIS A 120 -7.36 -12.95 -7.37
CA HIS A 120 -8.59 -12.28 -6.95
C HIS A 120 -8.43 -10.76 -6.93
N GLU A 121 -7.30 -10.24 -6.46
CA GLU A 121 -7.01 -8.80 -6.50
C GLU A 121 -6.91 -8.24 -7.94
N THR A 122 -6.52 -9.07 -8.91
CA THR A 122 -6.37 -8.64 -10.31
C THR A 122 -7.67 -8.80 -11.11
N MET A 123 -8.49 -9.80 -10.80
CA MET A 123 -9.68 -10.16 -11.58
C MET A 123 -10.98 -9.58 -11.03
N ASN A 124 -11.03 -9.26 -9.73
CA ASN A 124 -12.20 -8.64 -9.09
C ASN A 124 -12.10 -7.09 -9.04
N ALA A 125 -11.15 -6.50 -9.77
CA ALA A 125 -10.92 -5.06 -9.84
C ALA A 125 -11.94 -4.30 -10.72
#